data_AF-A0A225UC52-F1
#
_entry.id   AF-A0A225UC52-F1
#
_cell.length_a   1.000
_cell.length_b   1.000
_cell.length_c   1.000
_cell.angle_alpha   90.00
_cell.angle_beta   90.00
_cell.angle_gamma   90.00
#
_symmetry.space_group_name_H-M   'P 1'
#
loop_
_entity.id
_entity.type
_entity.pdbx_description
1 polymer ?
#
loop_
_entity_poly.entity_id
_entity_poly.type
_entity_poly.pdbx_seq_one_letter_code
_entity_poly.pdbx_strand_id
1 'polypeptide(L)'
;MEALGRLAVGLHLQPAIRGNRRAQELVDAADSVESIYSAAIYPSPAQQPAPTALEGTLRGYVHAAQSAQKAAEGHLITEIGIRENAEGLLRSCHQEIAALRKNVENTQALTAHYKAISDKFEANISNHTEVLARSENRVRAAEDTVADLIRQLKNAKSAFMAKIAANTT
;
A
#
# COMPACT_ATOMS: atom_id res chain seq x y z
N MET A 1 1.27 -22.80 -22.28
CA MET A 1 0.15 -23.32 -21.47
C MET A 1 -0.73 -24.16 -22.37
N GLU A 2 -0.29 -25.37 -22.68
CA GLU A 2 -1.03 -26.38 -23.45
C GLU A 2 -1.64 -27.38 -22.46
N ALA A 3 -2.96 -27.31 -22.30
CA ALA A 3 -3.87 -28.38 -21.91
C ALA A 3 -5.18 -27.71 -21.47
N LEU A 4 -5.90 -27.09 -22.42
CA LEU A 4 -7.34 -26.91 -22.25
C LEU A 4 -7.91 -28.32 -22.19
N GLY A 5 -8.11 -28.80 -20.96
CA GLY A 5 -8.59 -30.14 -20.65
C GLY A 5 -9.81 -30.41 -21.50
N ARG A 6 -9.71 -31.46 -22.33
CA ARG A 6 -10.84 -32.07 -23.03
C ARG A 6 -11.98 -32.17 -22.03
N LEU A 7 -13.06 -31.45 -22.31
CA LEU A 7 -14.26 -31.45 -21.49
C LEU A 7 -14.82 -32.87 -21.54
N ALA A 8 -14.43 -33.71 -20.57
CA ALA A 8 -15.11 -34.96 -20.31
C ALA A 8 -16.52 -34.58 -19.88
N VAL A 9 -17.45 -34.54 -20.83
CA VAL A 9 -18.87 -34.40 -20.53
C VAL A 9 -19.19 -35.65 -19.73
N GLY A 10 -19.22 -35.53 -18.40
CA GLY A 10 -19.50 -36.61 -17.47
C GLY A 10 -20.95 -37.04 -17.52
N LEU A 11 -21.46 -37.39 -18.71
CA LEU A 11 -22.74 -38.03 -18.92
C LEU A 11 -22.65 -39.43 -18.31
N HIS A 12 -23.12 -39.54 -17.07
CA HIS A 12 -23.25 -40.82 -16.43
C HIS A 12 -24.41 -41.58 -17.08
N LEU A 13 -24.08 -42.68 -17.76
CA LEU A 13 -25.07 -43.61 -18.28
C LEU A 13 -25.96 -44.10 -17.12
N GLN A 14 -27.27 -44.06 -17.32
CA GLN A 14 -28.22 -44.65 -16.37
C GLN A 14 -27.89 -46.14 -16.13
N PRO A 15 -28.24 -46.69 -14.95
CA PRO A 15 -27.90 -48.07 -14.57
C PRO A 15 -28.23 -49.13 -15.64
N ALA A 16 -29.30 -48.95 -16.42
CA ALA A 16 -29.72 -49.86 -17.48
C ALA A 16 -28.79 -49.91 -18.71
N ILE A 17 -27.93 -48.92 -18.90
CA ILE A 17 -26.99 -48.79 -20.03
C ILE A 17 -25.53 -48.96 -19.56
N ARG A 18 -25.33 -48.91 -18.23
CA ARG A 18 -24.04 -49.09 -17.54
C ARG A 18 -23.57 -50.53 -17.75
N GLY A 19 -22.59 -50.74 -18.63
CA GLY A 19 -22.08 -52.05 -19.03
C GLY A 19 -22.07 -52.30 -20.54
N ASN A 20 -22.72 -51.44 -21.33
CA ASN A 20 -22.59 -51.50 -22.78
C ASN A 20 -21.28 -50.84 -23.23
N ARG A 21 -20.26 -51.68 -23.50
CA ARG A 21 -18.91 -51.26 -23.90
C ARG A 21 -18.92 -50.27 -25.07
N ARG A 22 -19.77 -50.50 -26.07
CA ARG A 22 -19.88 -49.66 -27.27
C ARG A 22 -20.51 -48.30 -26.96
N ALA A 23 -21.48 -48.24 -26.05
CA ALA A 23 -22.08 -46.97 -25.62
C ALA A 23 -21.10 -46.12 -24.79
N GLN A 24 -20.29 -46.76 -23.94
CA GLN A 24 -19.24 -46.08 -23.18
C GLN A 24 -18.14 -45.55 -24.11
N GLU A 25 -17.66 -46.36 -25.06
CA GLU A 25 -16.67 -45.93 -26.07
C GLU A 25 -17.16 -44.75 -26.91
N LEU A 26 -18.46 -44.69 -27.25
CA LEU A 26 -19.05 -43.56 -27.97
C LEU A 26 -19.15 -42.29 -27.13
N VAL A 27 -19.45 -42.41 -25.83
CA VAL A 27 -19.50 -41.26 -24.91
C VAL A 27 -18.09 -40.72 -24.64
N ASP A 28 -17.12 -41.61 -24.42
CA ASP A 28 -15.74 -41.22 -24.13
C ASP A 28 -15.02 -40.61 -25.35
N ALA A 29 -15.40 -41.03 -26.56
CA ALA A 29 -14.85 -40.51 -27.82
C ALA A 29 -15.60 -39.28 -28.37
N ALA A 30 -16.71 -38.88 -27.75
CA ALA A 30 -17.53 -37.79 -28.26
C ALA A 30 -17.05 -36.42 -27.79
N ASP A 31 -16.77 -35.56 -28.75
CA ASP A 31 -16.38 -34.16 -28.50
C ASP A 31 -17.59 -33.26 -28.18
N SER A 32 -18.82 -33.78 -28.35
CA SER A 32 -20.07 -33.07 -28.05
C SER A 32 -21.24 -34.02 -27.82
N VAL A 33 -22.27 -33.53 -27.11
CA VAL A 33 -23.54 -34.26 -26.91
C VAL A 33 -24.25 -34.57 -28.23
N GLU A 34 -24.08 -33.69 -29.23
CA GLU A 34 -24.57 -33.86 -30.61
C GLU A 34 -23.95 -35.09 -31.29
N SER A 35 -22.65 -35.31 -31.05
CA SER A 35 -21.90 -36.46 -31.57
C SER A 35 -22.44 -37.77 -30.98
N ILE A 36 -22.73 -37.78 -29.66
CA ILE A 36 -23.36 -38.91 -28.98
C ILE A 36 -24.76 -39.18 -29.54
N TYR A 37 -25.57 -38.12 -29.69
CA TYR A 37 -26.94 -38.22 -30.21
C TYR A 37 -26.97 -38.75 -31.65
N SER A 38 -26.08 -38.25 -32.51
CA SER A 38 -25.98 -38.66 -33.92
C SER A 38 -25.50 -40.10 -34.06
N ALA A 39 -24.54 -40.53 -33.23
CA ALA A 39 -24.04 -41.90 -33.22
C ALA A 39 -25.02 -42.91 -32.62
N ALA A 40 -25.87 -42.49 -31.68
CA ALA A 40 -26.89 -43.34 -31.06
C ALA A 40 -28.09 -43.61 -31.98
N ILE A 41 -28.47 -42.63 -32.82
CA ILE A 41 -29.65 -42.73 -33.70
C ILE A 41 -29.30 -43.28 -35.08
N TYR A 42 -28.11 -42.99 -35.60
CA TYR A 42 -27.70 -43.40 -36.94
C TYR A 42 -26.36 -44.16 -36.93
N PRO A 43 -26.39 -45.48 -36.65
CA PRO A 43 -25.16 -46.30 -36.63
C PRO A 43 -24.53 -46.53 -38.01
N SER A 44 -25.18 -46.11 -39.11
CA SER A 44 -24.67 -46.18 -40.48
C SER A 44 -25.11 -44.97 -41.32
N PRO A 45 -24.19 -44.24 -42.01
CA PRO A 45 -24.52 -43.04 -42.81
C PRO A 45 -25.46 -43.32 -43.99
N ALA A 46 -25.54 -44.57 -44.45
CA ALA A 46 -26.28 -44.96 -45.66
C ALA A 46 -27.80 -45.16 -45.44
N GLN A 47 -28.30 -45.05 -44.21
CA GLN A 47 -29.70 -45.32 -43.85
C GLN A 47 -30.25 -44.25 -42.90
N GLN A 48 -30.05 -42.97 -43.20
CA GLN A 48 -30.70 -41.88 -42.46
C GLN A 48 -32.11 -41.62 -43.00
N PRO A 49 -33.19 -42.07 -42.33
CA PRO A 49 -34.50 -41.49 -42.54
C PRO A 49 -34.49 -40.00 -42.17
N ALA A 50 -35.36 -39.21 -42.81
CA ALA A 50 -35.52 -37.80 -42.49
C ALA A 50 -35.80 -37.62 -40.98
N PRO A 51 -35.14 -36.67 -40.29
CA PRO A 51 -35.33 -36.45 -38.87
C PRO A 51 -36.81 -36.23 -38.54
N THR A 52 -37.29 -36.88 -37.49
CA THR A 52 -38.63 -36.61 -36.97
C THR A 52 -38.67 -35.22 -36.33
N ALA A 53 -39.87 -34.59 -36.28
CA ALA A 53 -40.03 -33.26 -35.71
C ALA A 53 -39.49 -33.17 -34.25
N LEU A 54 -39.68 -34.23 -33.46
CA LEU A 54 -39.17 -34.32 -32.09
C LEU A 54 -37.64 -34.33 -32.04
N GLU A 55 -36.96 -35.06 -32.93
CA GLU A 55 -35.50 -35.07 -33.03
C GLU A 55 -34.94 -33.71 -33.43
N GLY A 56 -35.61 -33.01 -34.35
CA GLY A 56 -35.27 -31.63 -34.72
C GLY A 56 -35.37 -30.66 -33.54
N THR A 57 -36.44 -30.78 -32.74
CA THR A 57 -36.63 -29.95 -31.53
C THR A 57 -35.58 -30.25 -30.45
N LEU A 58 -35.30 -31.53 -30.16
CA LEU A 58 -34.30 -31.94 -29.17
C LEU A 58 -32.89 -31.47 -29.57
N ARG A 59 -32.53 -31.60 -30.86
CA ARG A 59 -31.26 -31.09 -31.40
C ARG A 59 -31.16 -29.56 -31.22
N GLY A 60 -32.25 -28.84 -31.48
CA GLY A 60 -32.33 -27.39 -31.23
C GLY A 60 -32.07 -27.02 -29.77
N TYR A 61 -32.65 -27.76 -28.81
CA TYR A 61 -32.39 -27.53 -27.38
C TYR A 61 -30.94 -27.81 -26.97
N VAL A 62 -30.33 -28.89 -27.50
CA VAL A 62 -28.92 -29.21 -27.23
C VAL A 62 -28.00 -28.11 -27.72
N HIS A 63 -28.21 -27.62 -28.95
CA HIS A 63 -27.42 -26.51 -29.49
C HIS A 63 -27.57 -25.21 -28.70
N ALA A 64 -28.80 -24.89 -28.26
CA ALA A 64 -29.05 -23.71 -27.44
C ALA A 64 -28.34 -23.82 -26.08
N ALA A 65 -28.41 -24.98 -25.44
CA ALA A 65 -27.75 -25.25 -24.17
C ALA A 65 -26.22 -25.16 -24.29
N GLN A 66 -25.63 -25.77 -25.33
CA GLN A 66 -24.18 -25.69 -25.59
C GLN A 66 -23.72 -24.27 -25.89
N SER A 67 -24.50 -23.51 -26.67
CA SER A 67 -24.18 -22.11 -26.96
C SER A 67 -24.21 -21.26 -25.69
N ALA A 68 -25.23 -21.44 -24.84
CA ALA A 68 -25.33 -20.76 -23.55
C ALA A 68 -24.20 -21.15 -22.60
N GLN A 69 -23.83 -22.43 -22.55
CA GLN A 69 -22.69 -22.91 -21.76
C GLN A 69 -21.38 -22.23 -22.20
N LYS A 70 -21.10 -22.22 -23.50
CA LYS A 70 -19.87 -21.61 -24.03
C LYS A 70 -19.80 -20.11 -23.74
N ALA A 71 -20.94 -19.41 -23.80
CA ALA A 71 -21.02 -18.01 -23.40
C ALA A 71 -20.74 -17.83 -21.90
N ALA A 72 -21.33 -18.67 -21.04
CA ALA A 72 -21.09 -18.64 -19.60
C ALA A 72 -19.62 -18.93 -19.24
N GLU A 73 -18.97 -19.89 -19.91
CA GLU A 73 -17.54 -20.18 -19.75
C GLU A 73 -16.67 -18.98 -20.14
N GLY A 74 -16.97 -18.32 -21.26
CA GLY A 74 -16.26 -17.11 -21.69
C GLY A 74 -16.38 -15.97 -20.67
N HIS A 75 -17.58 -15.79 -20.09
CA HIS A 75 -17.80 -14.85 -19.00
C HIS A 75 -16.99 -15.20 -17.76
N LEU A 76 -16.97 -16.48 -17.35
CA LEU A 76 -16.25 -16.93 -16.16
C LEU A 76 -14.73 -16.71 -16.29
N ILE A 77 -14.15 -17.00 -17.46
CA ILE A 77 -12.72 -16.77 -17.72
C ILE A 77 -12.38 -15.28 -17.59
N THR A 78 -13.23 -14.41 -18.15
CA THR A 78 -13.04 -12.97 -18.07
C THR A 78 -13.12 -12.50 -16.61
N GLU A 79 -14.08 -13.01 -15.85
CA GLU A 79 -14.26 -12.65 -14.44
C GLU A 79 -13.10 -13.12 -13.56
N ILE A 80 -12.55 -14.31 -13.82
CA ILE A 80 -11.33 -14.80 -13.16
C ILE A 80 -10.17 -13.84 -13.41
N GLY A 81 -9.93 -13.44 -14.68
CA GLY A 81 -8.85 -12.51 -15.01
C GLY A 81 -9.01 -11.13 -14.33
N ILE A 82 -10.24 -10.63 -14.21
CA ILE A 82 -10.52 -9.38 -13.48
C ILE A 82 -10.21 -9.55 -11.98
N ARG A 83 -10.61 -10.67 -11.37
CA ARG A 83 -10.34 -10.94 -9.95
C ARG A 83 -8.86 -11.08 -9.66
N GLU A 84 -8.12 -11.83 -10.48
CA GLU A 84 -6.67 -11.98 -10.35
C GLU A 84 -5.94 -10.62 -10.42
N ASN A 85 -6.36 -9.76 -11.34
CA ASN A 85 -5.83 -8.40 -11.44
C ASN A 85 -6.15 -7.57 -10.19
N ALA A 86 -7.40 -7.61 -9.72
CA ALA A 86 -7.82 -6.91 -8.50
C ALA A 86 -7.04 -7.39 -7.26
N GLU A 87 -6.79 -8.69 -7.13
CA GLU A 87 -5.95 -9.25 -6.06
C GLU A 87 -4.49 -8.81 -6.16
N GLY A 88 -3.96 -8.67 -7.38
CA GLY A 88 -2.65 -8.08 -7.62
C GLY A 88 -2.57 -6.63 -7.12
N LEU A 89 -3.55 -5.81 -7.50
CA LEU A 89 -3.64 -4.41 -7.06
C LEU A 89 -3.78 -4.30 -5.54
N LEU A 90 -4.64 -5.12 -4.91
CA LEU A 90 -4.80 -5.14 -3.45
C LEU A 90 -3.49 -5.48 -2.73
N ARG A 91 -2.71 -6.46 -3.25
CA ARG A 91 -1.40 -6.79 -2.69
C ARG A 91 -0.43 -5.61 -2.79
N SER A 92 -0.37 -4.92 -3.92
CA SER A 92 0.46 -3.72 -4.07
C SER A 92 0.03 -2.60 -3.12
N CYS A 93 -1.26 -2.33 -3.00
CA CYS A 93 -1.77 -1.33 -2.05
C CYS A 93 -1.39 -1.67 -0.60
N HIS A 94 -1.48 -2.94 -0.19
CA HIS A 94 -1.06 -3.34 1.16
C HIS A 94 0.42 -3.13 1.41
N GLN A 95 1.28 -3.39 0.41
CA GLN A 95 2.72 -3.13 0.51
C GLN A 95 3.02 -1.64 0.63
N GLU A 96 2.36 -0.80 -0.17
CA GLU A 96 2.50 0.66 -0.09
C GLU A 96 2.04 1.21 1.25
N ILE A 97 0.90 0.73 1.78
CA ILE A 97 0.41 1.12 3.11
C ILE A 97 1.43 0.76 4.19
N ALA A 98 2.04 -0.42 4.13
CA ALA A 98 3.06 -0.83 5.09
C ALA A 98 4.31 0.05 5.01
N ALA A 99 4.77 0.38 3.80
CA ALA A 99 5.89 1.29 3.59
C ALA A 99 5.60 2.70 4.11
N LEU A 100 4.39 3.23 3.85
CA LEU A 100 3.95 4.52 4.34
C LEU A 100 3.87 4.57 5.86
N ARG A 101 3.36 3.52 6.51
CA ARG A 101 3.33 3.43 7.99
C ARG A 101 4.73 3.54 8.58
N LYS A 102 5.69 2.79 8.03
CA LYS A 102 7.10 2.87 8.46
C LYS A 102 7.69 4.27 8.27
N ASN A 103 7.37 4.93 7.16
CA ASN A 103 7.83 6.30 6.90
C ASN A 103 7.21 7.33 7.87
N VAL A 104 5.94 7.15 8.23
CA VAL A 104 5.27 7.98 9.25
C VAL A 104 5.94 7.81 10.61
N GLU A 105 6.20 6.57 11.04
CA GLU A 105 6.91 6.29 12.30
C GLU A 105 8.29 6.94 12.33
N ASN A 106 9.07 6.80 11.26
CA ASN A 106 10.38 7.43 11.12
C ASN A 106 10.29 8.96 11.19
N THR A 107 9.29 9.55 10.53
CA THR A 107 9.08 11.00 10.52
C THR A 107 8.70 11.51 11.91
N GLN A 108 7.83 10.79 12.63
CA GLN A 108 7.47 11.12 14.01
C GLN A 108 8.68 11.06 14.95
N ALA A 109 9.53 10.05 14.82
CA ALA A 109 10.77 9.95 15.59
C ALA A 109 11.71 11.12 15.31
N LEU A 110 11.83 11.52 14.03
CA LEU A 110 12.65 12.66 13.63
C LEU A 110 12.10 13.99 14.16
N THR A 111 10.78 14.18 14.12
CA THR A 111 10.11 15.35 14.72
C THR A 111 10.37 15.43 16.22
N ALA A 112 10.23 14.31 16.95
CA ALA A 112 10.51 14.28 18.37
C ALA A 112 11.99 14.61 18.69
N HIS A 113 12.91 14.08 17.89
CA HIS A 113 14.34 14.37 18.00
C HIS A 113 14.65 15.85 17.80
N TYR A 114 14.13 16.47 16.73
CA TYR A 114 14.37 17.90 16.49
C TYR A 114 13.70 18.80 17.52
N LYS A 115 12.53 18.41 18.04
CA LYS A 115 11.91 19.12 19.15
C LYS A 115 12.82 19.12 20.39
N ALA A 116 13.34 17.96 20.78
CA ALA A 116 14.25 17.85 21.92
C ALA A 116 15.53 18.70 21.73
N ILE A 117 16.07 18.76 20.51
CA ILE A 117 17.20 19.63 20.18
C ILE A 117 16.82 21.12 20.32
N SER A 118 15.66 21.50 19.79
CA SER A 118 15.14 22.88 19.88
C SER A 118 14.98 23.31 21.34
N ASP A 119 14.33 22.47 22.16
CA ASP A 119 14.10 22.74 23.59
C ASP A 119 15.45 22.92 24.33
N LYS A 120 16.48 22.14 23.97
CA LYS A 120 17.82 22.27 24.53
C LYS A 120 18.50 23.57 24.13
N PHE A 121 18.36 24.01 22.88
CA PHE A 121 18.90 25.29 22.43
C PHE A 121 18.20 26.46 23.11
N GLU A 122 16.88 26.40 23.29
CA GLU A 122 16.11 27.42 23.99
C GLU A 122 16.55 27.55 25.46
N ALA A 123 16.74 26.43 26.16
CA ALA A 123 17.28 26.42 27.51
C ALA A 123 18.70 27.03 27.58
N ASN A 124 19.56 26.70 26.62
CA ASN A 124 20.91 27.26 26.54
C ASN A 124 20.90 28.77 26.28
N ILE A 125 20.03 29.24 25.38
CA ILE A 125 19.86 30.67 25.09
C ILE A 125 19.43 31.40 26.36
N SER A 126 18.40 30.89 27.05
CA SER A 126 17.91 31.47 28.31
C SER A 126 19.02 31.56 29.36
N ASN A 127 19.80 30.49 29.56
CA ASN A 127 20.93 30.49 30.48
C ASN A 127 22.01 31.52 30.10
N HIS A 128 22.38 31.60 28.81
CA HIS A 128 23.34 32.59 28.35
C HIS A 128 22.83 34.02 28.50
N THR A 129 21.54 34.27 28.26
CA THR A 129 20.92 35.59 28.51
C THR A 129 21.02 35.98 29.97
N GLU A 130 20.79 35.07 30.92
CA GLU A 130 20.98 35.36 32.34
C GLU A 130 22.43 35.66 32.69
N VAL A 131 23.38 34.87 32.16
CA VAL A 131 24.82 35.08 32.39
C VAL A 131 25.24 36.45 31.85
N LEU A 132 24.76 36.84 30.67
CA LEU A 132 25.01 38.14 30.08
C LEU A 132 24.46 39.28 30.95
N ALA A 133 23.21 39.19 31.41
CA ALA A 133 22.63 40.21 32.28
C ALA A 133 23.43 40.38 33.58
N ARG A 134 23.92 39.28 34.17
CA ARG A 134 24.78 39.32 35.35
C ARG A 134 26.14 39.96 35.06
N SER A 135 26.76 39.65 33.92
CA SER A 135 28.05 40.24 33.55
C SER A 135 27.93 41.74 33.26
N GLU A 136 26.88 42.16 32.55
CA GLU A 136 26.58 43.58 32.30
C GLU A 136 26.39 44.36 33.60
N ASN A 137 25.65 43.81 34.57
CA ASN A 137 25.49 44.46 35.87
C ASN A 137 26.81 44.58 36.65
N ARG A 138 27.68 43.57 36.57
CA ARG A 138 29.02 43.62 37.19
C ARG A 138 29.92 44.65 36.54
N VAL A 139 29.87 44.77 35.21
CA VAL A 139 30.62 45.79 34.47
C VAL A 139 30.15 47.18 34.89
N ARG A 140 28.84 47.42 34.90
CA ARG A 140 28.27 48.70 35.34
C ARG A 140 28.69 49.08 36.76
N ALA A 141 28.64 48.14 37.71
CA ALA A 141 29.09 48.39 39.08
C ALA A 141 30.60 48.71 39.17
N ALA A 142 31.42 48.05 38.33
CA ALA A 142 32.84 48.35 38.25
C ALA A 142 33.10 49.74 37.65
N GLU A 143 32.36 50.12 36.60
CA GLU A 143 32.40 51.46 35.99
C GLU A 143 32.04 52.55 37.01
N ASP A 144 30.97 52.36 37.78
CA ASP A 144 30.56 53.27 38.85
C ASP A 144 31.64 53.43 39.92
N THR A 145 32.27 52.31 40.32
CA THR A 145 33.37 52.31 41.29
C THR A 145 34.58 53.09 40.76
N VAL A 146 34.95 52.89 39.49
CA VAL A 146 36.04 53.62 38.84
C VAL A 146 35.73 55.12 38.79
N ALA A 147 34.51 55.50 38.42
CA ALA A 147 34.09 56.89 38.39
C ALA A 147 34.20 57.56 39.77
N ASP A 148 33.79 56.85 40.83
CA ASP A 148 33.92 57.37 42.20
C ASP A 148 35.39 57.50 42.64
N LEU A 149 36.24 56.50 42.35
CA LEU A 149 37.67 56.58 42.64
C LEU A 149 38.35 57.76 41.92
N ILE A 150 38.00 58.02 40.66
CA ILE A 150 38.50 59.17 39.90
C ILE A 150 38.10 60.48 40.59
N ARG A 151 36.84 60.58 41.05
CA ARG A 151 36.35 61.74 41.79
C ARG A 151 37.11 61.94 43.10
N GLN A 152 37.30 60.87 43.88
CA GLN A 152 38.06 60.90 45.13
C GLN A 152 39.51 61.33 44.91
N LEU A 153 40.16 60.77 43.89
CA LEU A 153 41.54 61.13 43.53
C LEU A 153 41.66 62.62 43.16
N LYS A 154 40.71 63.15 42.39
CA LYS A 154 40.67 64.58 42.04
C LYS A 154 40.57 65.45 43.29
N ASN A 155 39.67 65.11 44.21
CA ASN A 155 39.50 65.85 45.47
C ASN A 155 40.74 65.78 46.35
N ALA A 156 41.34 64.59 46.51
CA ALA A 156 42.56 64.39 47.28
C ALA A 156 43.72 65.19 46.71
N LYS A 157 43.88 65.21 45.38
CA LYS A 157 44.88 66.03 44.68
C LYS A 157 44.66 67.52 44.96
N SER A 158 43.44 68.02 44.84
CA SER A 158 43.11 69.42 45.14
C SER A 158 43.42 69.79 46.59
N ALA A 159 43.04 68.94 47.55
CA ALA A 159 43.32 69.16 48.97
C ALA A 159 44.83 69.18 49.27
N PHE A 160 45.59 68.27 48.66
CA PHE A 160 47.04 68.22 48.79
C PHE A 160 47.71 69.50 48.24
N MET A 161 47.33 69.93 47.04
CA MET A 161 47.86 71.16 46.44
C MET A 161 47.54 72.40 47.29
N ALA A 162 46.33 72.49 47.84
CA ALA A 162 45.95 73.58 48.74
C ALA A 162 46.81 73.61 50.02
N LYS A 163 47.11 72.43 50.58
CA LYS A 163 47.97 72.31 51.77
C LYS A 163 49.42 72.72 51.49
N ILE A 164 49.95 72.39 50.30
CA ILE A 164 51.27 72.89 49.87
C ILE A 164 51.26 74.41 49.82
N ALA A 165 50.29 75.00 49.11
CA ALA A 165 50.20 76.44 48.95
C ALA A 165 50.15 77.17 50.30
N ALA A 166 49.32 76.69 51.24
CA ALA A 166 49.20 77.26 52.57
C ALA A 166 50.50 77.23 53.40
N ASN A 167 51.39 76.26 53.16
CA ASN A 167 52.67 76.13 53.87
C ASN A 167 53.82 76.92 53.22
N THR A 168 53.60 77.52 52.05
CA THR A 168 54.60 78.28 51.29
C THR A 168 54.33 79.79 51.23
N THR A 169 53.38 80.27 52.04
CA THR A 169 53.05 81.69 52.27
C THR A 169 53.34 82.04 53.72
#